data_AF-A0A932NQU2-F1
#
_entry.id   AF-A0A932NQU2-F1
#
_cell.length_a   1.000
_cell.length_b   1.000
_cell.length_c   1.000
_cell.angle_alpha   90.00
_cell.angle_beta   90.00
_cell.angle_gamma   90.00
#
_symmetry.space_group_name_H-M   'P 1'
#
loop_
_entity.id
_entity.type
_entity.pdbx_description
1 polymer ?
#
loop_
_entity_poly.entity_id
_entity_poly.type
_entity_poly.pdbx_seq_one_letter_code
_entity_poly.pdbx_strand_id
1 'polypeptide(L)'
;MEIFVDWGSTNFRAFLMQEGKVIARWQVLDSGTLKAFASGAPETRYIDYSLFFTENLGAWLEAHREAPVYICGAAGSREGWVETTYSKAPAGIDDIRKNLHKLSSSDAIILTHHP
;
A
#
# COMPACT_ATOMS: atom_id res chain seq x y z
N MET A 1 -0.82 -14.54 9.45
CA MET A 1 -1.05 -13.11 9.71
C MET A 1 -0.77 -12.42 8.42
N GLU A 2 -1.69 -11.56 7.99
CA GLU A 2 -1.57 -10.78 6.77
C GLU A 2 -2.00 -9.35 7.07
N ILE A 3 -1.36 -8.37 6.46
CA ILE A 3 -1.74 -6.97 6.58
C ILE A 3 -2.27 -6.51 5.23
N PHE A 4 -3.47 -5.97 5.19
CA PHE A 4 -4.05 -5.36 4.00
C PHE A 4 -4.17 -3.86 4.20
N VAL A 5 -3.78 -3.10 3.20
CA VAL A 5 -3.78 -1.63 3.22
C VAL A 5 -4.53 -1.12 1.99
N ASP A 6 -5.49 -0.25 2.23
CA ASP A 6 -6.15 0.56 1.21
C ASP A 6 -5.67 2.01 1.39
N TRP A 7 -4.75 2.41 0.51
CA TRP A 7 -4.06 3.68 0.57
C TRP A 7 -4.51 4.60 -0.57
N GLY A 8 -5.60 5.31 -0.31
CA GLY A 8 -6.16 6.32 -1.20
C GLY A 8 -5.38 7.63 -1.18
N SER A 9 -5.86 8.58 -1.98
CA SER A 9 -5.26 9.92 -2.05
C SER A 9 -5.45 10.75 -0.79
N THR A 10 -6.54 10.50 -0.07
CA THR A 10 -6.93 11.25 1.14
C THR A 10 -7.06 10.38 2.38
N ASN A 11 -7.13 9.06 2.24
CA ASN A 11 -7.40 8.15 3.34
C ASN A 11 -6.43 6.98 3.33
N PHE A 12 -6.00 6.56 4.51
CA PHE A 12 -5.22 5.35 4.75
C PHE A 12 -6.03 4.43 5.65
N ARG A 13 -6.22 3.17 5.23
CA ARG A 13 -6.91 2.15 6.01
C ARG A 13 -6.08 0.87 6.00
N ALA A 14 -5.92 0.25 7.15
CA ALA A 14 -5.18 -0.98 7.30
C ALA A 14 -5.95 -2.00 8.14
N PHE A 15 -5.76 -3.28 7.80
CA PHE A 15 -6.44 -4.42 8.40
C PHE A 15 -5.40 -5.48 8.72
N LEU A 16 -5.29 -5.86 9.98
CA LEU A 16 -4.54 -7.04 10.39
C LEU A 16 -5.48 -8.23 10.35
N MET A 17 -5.09 -9.27 9.61
CA MET A 17 -5.87 -10.46 9.38
C MET A 17 -5.19 -11.71 9.92
N GLN A 18 -6.01 -12.61 10.44
CA GLN A 18 -5.65 -13.96 10.85
C GLN A 18 -6.71 -14.93 10.34
N GLU A 19 -6.31 -15.94 9.57
CA GLU A 19 -7.21 -17.01 9.09
C GLU A 19 -8.48 -16.47 8.40
N GLY A 20 -8.32 -15.46 7.55
CA GLY A 20 -9.42 -14.84 6.81
C GLY A 20 -10.31 -13.91 7.66
N LYS A 21 -9.98 -13.64 8.92
CA LYS A 21 -10.72 -12.73 9.80
C LYS A 21 -9.91 -11.49 10.11
N VAL A 22 -10.59 -10.34 10.13
CA VAL A 22 -10.00 -9.08 10.59
C VAL A 22 -9.93 -9.11 12.12
N ILE A 23 -8.72 -9.05 12.66
CA ILE A 23 -8.46 -9.04 14.11
C ILE A 23 -8.12 -7.64 14.64
N ALA A 24 -7.64 -6.74 13.77
CA ALA A 24 -7.45 -5.34 14.10
C ALA A 24 -7.64 -4.44 12.87
N ARG A 25 -7.99 -3.17 13.10
CA ARG A 25 -8.15 -2.14 12.08
C ARG A 25 -7.40 -0.88 12.52
N TRP A 26 -6.82 -0.18 11.56
CA TRP A 26 -6.20 1.13 11.74
C TRP A 26 -6.60 2.04 10.59
N GLN A 27 -6.78 3.33 10.85
CA GLN A 27 -7.06 4.28 9.79
C GLN A 27 -6.56 5.69 10.12
N VAL A 28 -6.15 6.39 9.08
CA VAL A 28 -5.93 7.84 9.07
C VAL A 28 -6.85 8.42 8.01
N LEU A 29 -7.84 9.19 8.47
CA LEU A 29 -8.76 9.90 7.59
C LEU A 29 -8.20 11.29 7.28
N ASP A 30 -8.50 11.79 6.09
CA ASP A 30 -8.05 13.10 5.61
C ASP A 30 -6.52 13.31 5.74
N SER A 31 -5.76 12.22 5.61
CA SER A 31 -4.30 12.24 5.63
C SER A 31 -3.72 13.10 4.51
N GLY A 32 -4.48 13.29 3.44
CA GLY A 32 -4.04 14.00 2.25
C GLY A 32 -2.75 13.44 1.66
N THR A 33 -2.42 12.16 1.92
CA THR A 33 -1.09 11.58 1.66
C THR A 33 -0.59 11.84 0.24
N LEU A 34 -1.45 11.69 -0.78
CA LEU A 34 -1.04 12.05 -2.14
C LEU A 34 -0.84 13.55 -2.32
N LYS A 35 -1.74 14.38 -1.80
CA LYS A 35 -1.63 15.84 -1.94
C LYS A 35 -0.42 16.41 -1.20
N ALA A 36 -0.08 15.85 -0.04
CA ALA A 36 1.03 16.27 0.79
C ALA A 36 2.39 15.85 0.19
N PHE A 37 2.47 14.65 -0.38
CA PHE A 37 3.75 14.10 -0.86
C PHE A 37 4.01 14.37 -2.36
N ALA A 38 2.97 14.73 -3.14
CA ALA A 38 3.11 14.95 -4.57
C ALA A 38 4.00 16.15 -4.94
N SER A 39 4.20 17.13 -4.06
CA SER A 39 5.02 18.32 -4.34
C SER A 39 6.54 18.07 -4.31
N GLY A 40 6.99 16.92 -3.79
CA GLY A 40 8.39 16.54 -3.72
C GLY A 40 8.92 15.90 -5.01
N ALA A 41 10.25 15.89 -5.17
CA ALA A 41 10.92 15.06 -6.18
C ALA A 41 10.65 13.56 -5.91
N PRO A 42 10.82 12.66 -6.90
CA PRO A 42 10.51 11.24 -6.72
C PRO A 42 11.21 10.58 -5.51
N GLU A 43 12.46 10.95 -5.24
CA GLU A 43 13.22 10.43 -4.09
C GLU A 43 12.66 10.87 -2.74
N THR A 44 12.33 12.15 -2.59
CA THR A 44 11.76 12.67 -1.34
C THR A 44 10.37 12.10 -1.11
N ARG A 45 9.58 11.98 -2.19
CA ARG A 45 8.26 11.35 -2.15
C ARG A 45 8.35 9.91 -1.65
N TYR A 46 9.30 9.12 -2.15
CA TYR A 46 9.48 7.74 -1.69
C TYR A 46 9.76 7.67 -0.19
N ILE A 47 10.60 8.57 0.32
CA ILE A 47 10.92 8.68 1.75
C ILE A 47 9.66 9.04 2.56
N ASP A 48 8.89 10.04 2.12
CA ASP A 48 7.68 10.49 2.82
C ASP A 48 6.64 9.36 2.95
N TYR A 49 6.41 8.60 1.88
CA TYR A 49 5.55 7.42 1.94
C TYR A 49 6.12 6.32 2.85
N SER A 50 7.42 6.05 2.80
CA SER A 50 8.06 5.03 3.64
C SER A 50 7.97 5.38 5.12
N LEU A 51 8.16 6.66 5.47
CA LEU A 51 8.00 7.16 6.83
C LEU A 51 6.55 7.03 7.30
N PHE A 52 5.59 7.53 6.51
CA PHE A 52 4.17 7.43 6.87
C PHE A 52 3.73 5.97 7.07
N PHE A 53 4.19 5.06 6.20
CA PHE A 53 3.90 3.63 6.33
C PHE A 53 4.46 3.05 7.64
N THR A 54 5.72 3.37 7.94
CA THR A 54 6.40 2.89 9.16
C THR A 54 5.77 3.46 10.43
N GLU A 55 5.41 4.75 10.43
CA GLU A 55 4.74 5.39 11.56
C GLU A 55 3.38 4.76 11.88
N ASN A 56 2.62 4.39 10.84
CA ASN A 56 1.27 3.89 11.01
C ASN A 56 1.19 2.37 11.22
N LEU A 57 2.13 1.60 10.66
CA LEU A 57 2.11 0.14 10.72
C LEU A 57 3.28 -0.47 11.47
N GLY A 58 4.26 0.32 11.92
CA GLY A 58 5.48 -0.15 12.57
C GLY A 58 5.23 -1.13 13.70
N ALA A 59 4.24 -0.87 14.56
CA ALA A 59 3.89 -1.78 15.65
C ALA A 59 3.42 -3.16 15.17
N TRP A 60 2.64 -3.22 14.08
CA TRP A 60 2.21 -4.50 13.49
C TRP A 60 3.36 -5.20 12.77
N LEU A 61 4.21 -4.45 12.06
CA LEU A 61 5.39 -4.98 11.37
C LEU A 61 6.41 -5.56 12.36
N GLU A 62 6.61 -4.90 13.51
CA GLU A 62 7.49 -5.39 14.56
C GLU A 62 6.96 -6.64 15.25
N ALA A 63 5.65 -6.67 15.53
CA ALA A 63 4.99 -7.81 16.17
C ALA A 63 4.84 -9.02 15.22
N HIS A 64 4.77 -8.78 13.91
CA HIS A 64 4.50 -9.79 12.88
C HIS A 64 5.45 -9.65 11.70
N ARG A 65 6.76 -9.81 11.94
CA ARG A 65 7.84 -9.58 10.96
C ARG A 65 7.74 -10.38 9.66
N GLU A 66 7.07 -11.52 9.68
CA GLU A 66 6.89 -12.39 8.51
C GLU A 66 5.52 -12.21 7.83
N ALA A 67 4.67 -11.31 8.34
CA ALA A 67 3.35 -11.09 7.77
C ALA A 67 3.50 -10.32 6.44
N PRO A 68 3.01 -10.88 5.31
CA PRO A 68 2.97 -10.14 4.06
C PRO A 68 2.03 -8.94 4.20
N VAL A 69 2.43 -7.83 3.60
CA VAL A 69 1.63 -6.62 3.48
C VAL A 69 1.17 -6.44 2.04
N TYR A 70 -0.13 -6.30 1.84
CA TYR A 70 -0.73 -6.04 0.54
C TYR A 70 -1.31 -4.64 0.53
N ILE A 71 -0.88 -3.81 -0.42
CA ILE A 71 -1.30 -2.42 -0.52
C ILE A 71 -2.06 -2.23 -1.83
N CYS A 72 -3.30 -1.76 -1.78
CA CYS A 72 -3.97 -1.21 -2.96
C CYS A 72 -4.15 0.30 -2.79
N GLY A 73 -4.59 0.96 -3.84
CA GLY A 73 -4.99 2.35 -3.80
C GLY A 73 -4.13 3.21 -4.70
N ALA A 74 -4.26 4.50 -4.47
CA ALA A 74 -3.54 5.53 -5.18
C ALA A 74 -2.03 5.54 -4.84
N ALA A 75 -1.60 4.80 -3.81
CA ALA A 75 -0.18 4.49 -3.56
C ALA A 75 0.51 3.80 -4.75
N GLY A 76 -0.23 3.09 -5.60
CA GLY A 76 0.28 2.48 -6.83
C GLY A 76 0.24 3.39 -8.07
N SER A 77 -0.20 4.65 -7.94
CA SER A 77 -0.32 5.60 -9.06
C SER A 77 1.03 6.23 -9.42
N ARG A 78 1.07 6.97 -10.55
CA ARG A 78 2.26 7.72 -10.97
C ARG A 78 2.75 8.72 -9.93
N GLU A 79 1.84 9.34 -9.18
CA GLU A 79 2.18 10.24 -8.08
C GLU A 79 2.19 9.56 -6.70
N GLY A 80 2.01 8.24 -6.68
CA GLY A 80 1.97 7.39 -5.50
C GLY A 80 3.34 7.12 -4.89
N TRP A 81 3.39 6.08 -4.05
CA TRP A 81 4.62 5.60 -3.45
C TRP A 81 5.52 4.96 -4.49
N VAL A 82 4.97 4.01 -5.26
CA VAL A 82 5.65 3.39 -6.40
C VAL A 82 4.62 3.18 -7.51
N GLU A 83 4.96 3.64 -8.70
CA GLU A 83 4.12 3.47 -9.88
C GLU A 83 4.01 1.99 -10.25
N THR A 84 2.78 1.51 -10.36
CA THR A 84 2.47 0.14 -10.79
C THR A 84 1.77 0.15 -12.15
N THR A 85 2.09 -0.82 -13.00
CA THR A 85 1.54 -0.89 -14.35
C THR A 85 0.09 -1.35 -14.34
N TYR A 86 -0.81 -0.59 -14.96
CA TYR A 86 -2.19 -1.00 -15.16
C TYR A 86 -2.29 -2.30 -16.00
N SER A 87 -3.17 -3.21 -15.59
CA SER A 87 -3.57 -4.34 -16.42
C SER A 87 -4.48 -3.86 -17.55
N LYS A 88 -4.21 -4.29 -18.80
CA LYS A 88 -5.02 -3.89 -19.96
C LYS A 88 -6.35 -4.64 -19.97
N ALA A 89 -7.45 -3.91 -20.18
CA ALA A 89 -8.76 -4.50 -20.29
C ALA A 89 -8.94 -5.33 -21.59
N PRO A 90 -9.73 -6.41 -21.56
CA PRO A 90 -10.37 -7.00 -20.37
C PRO A 90 -9.32 -7.68 -19.47
N ALA A 91 -9.34 -7.37 -18.17
CA ALA A 91 -8.40 -7.93 -17.20
C ALA A 91 -9.17 -8.75 -16.15
N GLY A 92 -8.68 -9.95 -15.87
CA GLY A 92 -9.17 -10.81 -14.79
C GLY A 92 -8.28 -10.75 -13.54
N ILE A 93 -8.65 -11.51 -12.52
CA ILE A 93 -7.89 -11.59 -11.26
C ILE A 93 -6.45 -12.09 -11.46
N ASP A 94 -6.24 -12.95 -12.46
CA ASP A 94 -4.91 -13.49 -12.78
C ASP A 94 -4.01 -12.43 -13.43
N ASP A 95 -4.58 -11.47 -14.16
CA ASP A 95 -3.83 -10.36 -14.75
C ASP A 95 -3.36 -9.39 -13.66
N ILE A 96 -4.18 -9.13 -12.65
CA ILE A 96 -3.80 -8.34 -11.48
C ILE A 96 -2.66 -9.04 -10.73
N ARG A 97 -2.76 -10.36 -10.51
CA ARG A 97 -1.71 -11.15 -9.84
C ARG A 97 -0.37 -11.11 -10.58
N LYS A 98 -0.38 -11.12 -11.92
CA LYS A 98 0.86 -11.07 -12.72
C LYS A 98 1.56 -9.71 -12.64
N ASN A 99 0.82 -8.64 -12.36
CA ASN A 99 1.36 -7.28 -12.36
C ASN A 99 1.65 -6.74 -10.95
N LEU A 100 1.69 -7.60 -9.94
CA LEU A 100 2.07 -7.21 -8.57
C LEU A 100 3.47 -6.61 -8.54
N HIS A 101 3.62 -5.48 -7.87
CA HIS A 101 4.91 -4.85 -7.66
C HIS A 101 5.41 -5.15 -6.23
N LYS A 102 6.54 -5.83 -6.12
CA LYS A 102 7.17 -6.15 -4.82
C LYS A 102 8.16 -5.05 -4.45
N LEU A 103 8.02 -4.46 -3.27
CA LEU A 103 8.99 -3.50 -2.73
C LEU A 103 10.23 -4.23 -2.19
N SER A 104 11.41 -3.64 -2.39
CA SER A 104 12.72 -4.30 -2.18
C SER A 104 13.20 -4.39 -0.72
N SER A 105 12.41 -3.93 0.25
CA SER A 105 12.67 -4.17 1.67
C SER A 105 11.44 -4.84 2.29
N SER A 106 11.69 -5.96 2.95
CA SER A 106 10.77 -6.89 3.64
C SER A 106 9.27 -6.56 3.56
N ASP A 107 8.64 -7.18 2.56
CA ASP A 107 7.29 -7.75 2.62
C ASP A 107 6.07 -6.87 2.31
N ALA A 108 6.27 -5.68 1.71
CA ALA A 108 5.16 -4.95 1.10
C ALA A 108 5.00 -5.23 -0.42
N ILE A 109 3.80 -5.64 -0.81
CA ILE A 109 3.37 -5.92 -2.18
C ILE A 109 2.30 -4.90 -2.54
N ILE A 110 2.54 -4.09 -3.57
CA ILE A 110 1.55 -3.17 -4.11
C ILE A 110 0.74 -3.88 -5.22
N LEU A 111 -0.57 -3.90 -5.02
CA LEU A 111 -1.61 -4.34 -5.95
C LEU A 111 -1.84 -3.26 -7.00
N THR A 112 -1.88 -3.65 -8.27
CA THR A 112 -2.19 -2.73 -9.37
C THR A 112 -3.65 -2.27 -9.31
N HIS A 113 -3.89 -1.04 -9.76
CA HIS A 113 -5.24 -0.51 -9.94
C HIS A 113 -5.85 -0.97 -11.27
N HIS A 114 -7.17 -1.17 -11.27
CA HIS A 114 -7.99 -1.34 -12.48
C HIS A 114 -8.78 -0.04 -12.70
N PRO A 115 -8.89 0.47 -13.93
CA PRO A 115 -9.74 1.62 -14.25
C PRO A 115 -11.23 1.36 -14.05
#